data_AF-A0A7S7QRK4-F1
#
_entry.id   AF-A0A7S7QRK4-F1
#
_cell.length_a   1.000
_cell.length_b   1.000
_cell.length_c   1.000
_cell.angle_alpha   90.00
_cell.angle_beta   90.00
_cell.angle_gamma   90.00
#
_symmetry.space_group_name_H-M   'P 1'
#
loop_
_entity.id
_entity.type
_entity.pdbx_description
1 polymer ?
#
loop_
_entity_poly.entity_id
_entity_poly.type
_entity_poly.pdbx_seq_one_letter_code
_entity_poly.pdbx_strand_id
1 'polypeptide(L)'
;MFIRLGSLFVNSQYVAEIRLRSNQANEPNATLVMHDGSQREGFVLQSEIESLTETIVPAPAGFEANREYELDFDDDGPVTLDWRPVVAFAVHSGGAGLDPITADDGRLEKYALRSPDGKVRTSSDEFFDSSDEYRAFLQKMKGKAA
;
A
#
# COMPACT_ATOMS: atom_id res chain seq x y z
N MET A 1 -7.11 17.79 -6.45
CA MET A 1 -7.18 16.98 -5.22
C MET A 1 -7.49 17.92 -4.05
N PHE A 2 -8.19 17.46 -3.01
CA PHE A 2 -8.44 18.26 -1.80
C PHE A 2 -7.84 17.54 -0.59
N ILE A 3 -7.26 18.31 0.33
CA ILE A 3 -6.74 17.83 1.62
C ILE A 3 -7.78 18.20 2.67
N ARG A 4 -8.24 17.22 3.44
CA ARG A 4 -9.09 17.48 4.60
C ARG A 4 -8.21 17.86 5.79
N LEU A 5 -8.57 18.96 6.44
CA LEU A 5 -7.90 19.48 7.62
C LEU A 5 -8.98 19.70 8.69
N GLY A 6 -9.29 18.65 9.46
CA GLY A 6 -10.42 18.59 10.37
C GLY A 6 -11.76 18.64 9.63
N SER A 7 -12.48 19.76 9.78
CA SER A 7 -13.73 20.05 9.03
C SER A 7 -13.50 20.86 7.76
N LEU A 8 -12.28 21.36 7.53
CA LEU A 8 -11.92 22.19 6.39
C LEU A 8 -11.50 21.32 5.20
N PHE A 9 -11.86 21.74 3.98
CA PHE A 9 -11.30 21.19 2.75
C PHE A 9 -10.41 22.24 2.08
N VAL A 10 -9.16 21.88 1.79
CA VAL A 10 -8.17 22.76 1.16
C VAL A 10 -7.81 22.18 -0.21
N ASN A 11 -7.91 22.98 -1.27
CA ASN A 11 -7.48 22.53 -2.59
C ASN A 11 -5.95 22.41 -2.63
N SER A 12 -5.45 21.22 -2.94
CA SER A 12 -4.02 20.91 -2.92
C SER A 12 -3.20 21.76 -3.89
N GLN A 13 -3.81 22.31 -4.94
CA GLN A 13 -3.12 23.17 -5.91
C GLN A 13 -2.62 24.50 -5.33
N TYR A 14 -3.14 24.91 -4.16
CA TYR A 14 -2.73 26.12 -3.48
C TYR A 14 -1.73 25.85 -2.36
N VAL A 15 -1.42 24.58 -2.08
CA VAL A 15 -0.53 24.16 -0.99
C VAL A 15 0.89 24.07 -1.54
N ALA A 16 1.80 24.84 -0.95
CA ALA A 16 3.21 24.83 -1.28
C ALA A 16 3.99 23.78 -0.47
N GLU A 17 3.62 23.58 0.80
CA GLU A 17 4.31 22.68 1.71
C GLU A 17 3.34 22.11 2.76
N ILE A 18 3.57 20.87 3.16
CA ILE A 18 2.84 20.21 4.27
C ILE A 18 3.86 19.84 5.34
N ARG A 19 3.72 20.44 6.52
CA ARG A 19 4.56 20.16 7.69
C ARG A 19 3.81 19.30 8.67
N LEU A 20 4.28 18.08 8.88
CA LEU A 20 3.72 17.13 9.83
C LEU A 20 4.35 17.35 11.21
N ARG A 21 3.53 17.32 12.27
CA ARG A 21 3.98 17.41 13.67
C ARG A 21 3.80 16.07 14.38
N SER A 22 4.61 15.82 15.41
CA SER A 22 4.53 14.60 16.22
C SER A 22 3.18 14.53 16.97
N ASN A 23 2.55 13.35 16.91
CA ASN A 23 1.20 13.06 17.40
C ASN A 23 1.03 13.30 18.92
N GLN A 24 0.25 14.31 19.29
CA GLN A 24 -0.53 14.32 20.52
C GLN A 24 -2.02 14.19 20.17
N ALA A 25 -2.73 13.34 20.91
CA ALA A 25 -4.15 13.13 20.66
C ALA A 25 -4.92 14.45 20.86
N ASN A 26 -5.76 14.79 19.88
CA ASN A 26 -6.60 16.00 19.83
C ASN A 26 -5.89 17.34 19.56
N GLU A 27 -4.63 17.33 19.11
CA GLU A 27 -3.95 18.53 18.61
C GLU A 27 -3.86 18.53 17.08
N PRO A 28 -3.76 19.73 16.44
CA PRO A 28 -3.36 19.84 15.04
C PRO A 28 -2.06 19.07 14.77
N ASN A 29 -2.11 18.06 13.90
CA ASN A 29 -0.94 17.27 13.52
C ASN A 29 -0.32 17.71 12.18
N ALA A 30 -0.91 18.70 11.50
CA ALA A 30 -0.38 19.23 10.25
C ALA A 30 -0.51 20.75 10.16
N THR A 31 0.48 21.36 9.48
CA THR A 31 0.44 22.74 9.01
C THR A 31 0.57 22.74 7.49
N LEU A 32 -0.45 23.27 6.81
CA LEU A 32 -0.41 23.53 5.37
C LEU A 32 0.12 24.94 5.15
N VAL A 33 1.23 25.08 4.42
CA VAL A 33 1.75 26.37 3.95
C VAL A 33 1.26 26.57 2.53
N MET A 34 0.55 27.65 2.29
CA MET A 34 -0.04 27.98 0.99
C MET A 34 0.97 28.75 0.11
N HIS A 35 0.76 28.77 -1.22
CA HIS A 35 1.61 29.53 -2.14
C HIS A 35 1.60 31.05 -1.90
N ASP A 36 0.53 31.58 -1.29
CA ASP A 36 0.43 32.98 -0.87
C ASP A 36 1.15 33.28 0.46
N GLY A 37 1.80 32.27 1.05
CA GLY A 37 2.49 32.34 2.34
C GLY A 37 1.59 32.20 3.56
N SER A 38 0.27 32.15 3.39
CA SER A 38 -0.65 31.89 4.50
C SER A 38 -0.49 30.46 5.03
N GLN A 39 -0.82 30.27 6.31
CA GLN A 39 -0.70 28.97 6.97
C GLN A 39 -2.05 28.54 7.52
N ARG A 40 -2.34 27.24 7.43
CA ARG A 40 -3.52 26.62 8.02
C ARG A 40 -3.09 25.42 8.87
N GLU A 41 -3.51 25.43 10.12
CA GLU A 41 -3.25 24.33 11.04
C GLU A 41 -4.52 23.52 11.27
N GLY A 42 -4.36 22.21 11.41
CA GLY A 42 -5.44 21.34 11.85
C GLY A 42 -5.04 19.88 11.82
N PHE A 43 -6.05 19.02 11.86
CA PHE A 43 -5.87 17.59 11.96
C PHE A 43 -6.07 16.91 10.60
N VAL A 44 -5.10 16.12 10.16
CA VAL A 44 -5.12 15.29 8.95
C VAL A 44 -5.08 13.84 9.41
N LEU A 45 -5.92 12.98 8.80
CA LEU A 45 -5.89 11.55 9.14
C LEU A 45 -4.55 10.94 8.73
N GLN A 46 -4.10 9.94 9.48
CA GLN A 46 -2.87 9.21 9.17
C GLN A 46 -2.86 8.65 7.73
N SER A 47 -4.00 8.13 7.26
CA SER A 47 -4.18 7.65 5.89
C SER A 47 -4.09 8.76 4.82
N GLU A 48 -4.51 9.99 5.15
CA GLU A 48 -4.36 11.15 4.27
C GLU A 48 -2.91 11.63 4.24
N ILE A 49 -2.20 11.56 5.37
CA ILE A 49 -0.76 11.82 5.45
C ILE A 49 0.01 10.83 4.56
N GLU A 50 -0.27 9.54 4.68
CA GLU A 50 0.34 8.49 3.87
C GLU A 50 0.08 8.73 2.38
N SER A 51 -1.16 9.06 2.00
CA SER A 51 -1.51 9.36 0.60
C SER A 51 -0.76 10.58 0.06
N LEU A 52 -0.49 11.58 0.89
CA LEU A 52 0.23 12.80 0.50
C LEU A 52 1.74 12.59 0.37
N THR A 53 2.29 11.61 1.08
CA THR A 53 3.73 11.31 1.06
C THR A 53 4.08 10.08 0.24
N GLU A 54 3.07 9.46 -0.38
CA GLU A 54 3.25 8.35 -1.30
C GLU A 54 4.18 8.76 -2.45
N THR A 55 5.27 8.03 -2.58
CA THR A 55 6.21 8.15 -3.69
C THR A 55 6.11 6.90 -4.53
N ILE A 56 5.92 7.06 -5.84
CA ILE A 56 5.94 5.96 -6.78
C ILE A 56 7.36 5.80 -7.32
N VAL A 57 7.98 4.66 -7.04
CA VAL A 57 9.30 4.31 -7.56
C VAL A 57 9.18 3.21 -8.61
N PRO A 58 9.82 3.33 -9.79
CA PRO A 58 9.82 2.27 -10.78
C PRO A 58 10.38 0.95 -10.21
N ALA A 59 9.72 -0.16 -10.52
CA ALA A 59 10.16 -1.46 -10.03
C ALA A 59 11.35 -1.97 -10.87
N PRO A 60 12.37 -2.60 -10.24
CA PRO A 60 13.34 -3.39 -10.97
C PRO A 60 12.66 -4.53 -11.74
N ALA A 61 13.28 -4.97 -12.84
CA ALA A 61 12.75 -6.09 -13.61
C ALA A 61 12.70 -7.40 -12.81
N GLY A 62 11.70 -8.23 -13.09
CA GLY A 62 11.57 -9.58 -12.53
C GLY A 62 10.76 -9.67 -11.22
N PHE A 63 10.23 -8.56 -10.71
CA PHE A 63 9.23 -8.60 -9.64
C PHE A 63 7.84 -8.87 -10.21
N GLU A 64 7.10 -9.73 -9.53
CA GLU A 64 5.71 -10.05 -9.85
C GLU A 64 4.86 -10.07 -8.60
N ALA A 65 3.59 -9.70 -8.71
CA ALA A 65 2.65 -9.71 -7.60
C ALA A 65 1.39 -10.50 -7.95
N ASN A 66 0.83 -11.16 -6.95
CA ASN A 66 -0.46 -11.83 -7.01
C ASN A 66 -1.37 -11.24 -5.94
N ARG A 67 -2.65 -10.96 -6.25
CA ARG A 67 -3.61 -10.46 -5.28
C ARG A 67 -3.92 -11.54 -4.24
N GLU A 68 -3.84 -11.19 -2.96
CA GLU A 68 -3.99 -12.16 -1.85
C GLU A 68 -5.46 -12.50 -1.53
N TYR A 69 -6.43 -11.78 -2.10
CA TYR A 69 -7.86 -11.96 -1.81
C TYR A 69 -8.65 -12.26 -3.06
N GLU A 70 -8.88 -13.56 -3.23
CA GLU A 70 -10.13 -14.20 -3.68
C GLU A 70 -9.84 -15.71 -3.67
N LEU A 71 -9.53 -16.25 -2.49
CA LEU A 71 -9.76 -17.68 -2.30
C LEU A 71 -11.28 -17.84 -2.32
N ASP A 72 -11.87 -18.12 -3.48
CA ASP A 72 -13.21 -18.68 -3.53
C ASP A 72 -13.11 -20.05 -2.83
N PHE A 73 -13.44 -20.05 -1.54
CA PHE A 73 -13.44 -21.25 -0.70
C PHE A 73 -14.55 -22.24 -1.12
N ASP A 74 -15.44 -21.84 -2.03
CA ASP A 74 -16.55 -22.64 -2.55
C ASP A 74 -16.17 -23.53 -3.74
N ASP A 75 -14.98 -23.37 -4.32
CA ASP A 75 -14.50 -24.23 -5.40
C ASP A 75 -13.49 -25.25 -4.86
N ASP A 76 -13.73 -26.56 -4.96
CA ASP A 76 -12.78 -27.62 -4.56
C ASP A 76 -11.49 -27.66 -5.42
N GLY A 77 -11.34 -26.72 -6.35
CA GLY A 77 -10.18 -26.57 -7.22
C GLY A 77 -8.86 -26.22 -6.50
N PRO A 78 -7.71 -26.54 -7.15
CA PRO A 78 -6.38 -26.19 -6.67
C PRO A 78 -6.18 -24.68 -6.61
N VAL A 79 -5.43 -24.18 -5.62
CA VAL A 79 -5.07 -22.75 -5.53
C VAL A 79 -4.24 -22.34 -6.76
N THR A 80 -4.81 -21.47 -7.59
CA THR A 80 -4.13 -20.82 -8.71
C THR A 80 -3.51 -19.51 -8.27
N LEU A 81 -2.27 -19.25 -8.70
CA LEU A 81 -1.56 -18.00 -8.46
C LEU A 81 -1.39 -17.27 -9.80
N ASP A 82 -2.04 -16.13 -9.95
CA ASP A 82 -1.93 -15.27 -11.14
C ASP A 82 -0.88 -14.20 -10.88
N TRP A 83 0.37 -14.52 -11.21
CA TRP A 83 1.50 -13.62 -11.04
C TRP A 83 1.52 -12.57 -12.15
N ARG A 84 1.49 -11.30 -11.78
CA ARG A 84 1.49 -10.16 -12.70
C ARG A 84 2.75 -9.33 -12.54
N PRO A 85 3.37 -8.85 -13.63
CA PRO A 85 4.55 -8.01 -13.54
C PRO A 85 4.30 -6.75 -12.72
N VAL A 86 5.21 -6.46 -11.79
CA VAL A 86 5.21 -5.21 -11.03
C VAL A 86 5.92 -4.15 -11.86
N VAL A 87 5.26 -3.01 -12.08
CA VAL A 87 5.81 -1.88 -12.85
C VAL A 87 6.35 -0.78 -11.94
N ALA A 88 5.84 -0.68 -10.72
CA ALA A 88 6.29 0.28 -9.71
C ALA A 88 5.97 -0.19 -8.30
N PHE A 89 6.56 0.48 -7.31
CA PHE A 89 6.19 0.36 -5.90
C PHE A 89 5.69 1.70 -5.37
N ALA A 90 4.59 1.68 -4.62
CA ALA A 90 4.19 2.79 -3.78
C ALA A 90 4.94 2.72 -2.44
N VAL A 91 5.53 3.84 -2.05
CA VAL A 91 6.34 3.98 -0.83
C VAL A 91 5.80 5.14 -0.01
N HIS A 92 5.41 4.90 1.23
CA HIS A 92 4.92 5.95 2.14
C HIS A 92 6.03 6.34 3.12
N SER A 93 6.21 7.64 3.38
CA SER A 93 7.15 8.06 4.42
C SER A 93 6.59 7.71 5.80
N GLY A 94 7.18 6.69 6.43
CA GLY A 94 6.77 6.15 7.73
C GLY A 94 6.20 4.72 7.69
N GLY A 95 5.88 4.20 6.50
CA GLY A 95 5.49 2.80 6.31
C GLY A 95 6.70 1.90 6.06
N ALA A 96 6.66 0.67 6.56
CA ALA A 96 7.66 -0.37 6.25
C ALA A 96 7.36 -1.12 4.93
N GLY A 97 6.18 -0.90 4.35
CA GLY A 97 5.67 -1.61 3.17
C GLY A 97 6.14 -1.00 1.84
N LEU A 98 6.36 -1.87 0.85
CA LEU A 98 6.52 -1.51 -0.55
C LEU A 98 5.33 -2.13 -1.27
N ASP A 99 4.29 -1.34 -1.53
CA ASP A 99 3.07 -1.87 -2.15
C ASP A 99 3.28 -1.98 -3.65
N PRO A 100 3.14 -3.19 -4.24
CA PRO A 100 3.36 -3.38 -5.67
C PRO A 100 2.23 -2.75 -6.47
N ILE A 101 2.61 -2.14 -7.59
CA ILE A 101 1.72 -1.62 -8.61
C ILE A 101 1.91 -2.48 -9.85
N THR A 102 0.84 -3.13 -10.32
CA THR A 102 0.82 -3.86 -11.58
C THR A 102 0.23 -2.98 -12.69
N ALA A 103 0.52 -3.30 -13.95
CA ALA A 103 -0.05 -2.55 -15.07
C ALA A 103 -1.58 -2.69 -15.15
N ASP A 104 -2.10 -3.86 -14.78
CA ASP A 104 -3.51 -4.22 -14.98
C ASP A 104 -4.39 -3.90 -13.76
N ASP A 105 -3.87 -4.05 -12.53
CA ASP A 105 -4.66 -3.87 -11.30
C ASP A 105 -4.39 -2.53 -10.59
N GLY A 106 -3.34 -1.83 -10.98
CA GLY A 106 -2.83 -0.69 -10.22
C GLY A 106 -2.22 -1.14 -8.89
N ARG A 107 -2.37 -0.33 -7.84
CA ARG A 107 -1.80 -0.59 -6.52
C ARG A 107 -2.53 -1.74 -5.83
N LEU A 108 -1.76 -2.69 -5.31
CA LEU A 108 -2.27 -3.79 -4.50
C LEU A 108 -1.99 -3.55 -3.02
N GLU A 109 -3.04 -3.48 -2.20
CA GLU A 109 -2.92 -3.37 -0.73
C GLU A 109 -2.72 -4.73 -0.05
N LYS A 110 -3.20 -5.79 -0.70
CA LYS A 110 -3.17 -7.16 -0.20
C LYS A 110 -2.62 -8.09 -1.29
N TYR A 111 -1.41 -8.56 -1.08
CA TYR A 111 -0.62 -9.16 -2.14
C TYR A 111 0.35 -10.21 -1.62
N ALA A 112 0.74 -11.11 -2.52
CA ALA A 112 2.02 -11.79 -2.47
C ALA A 112 2.94 -11.18 -3.51
N LEU A 113 4.16 -10.83 -3.12
CA LEU A 113 5.20 -10.27 -3.98
C LEU A 113 6.28 -11.34 -4.17
N ARG A 114 6.52 -11.71 -5.42
CA ARG A 114 7.63 -12.56 -5.84
C ARG A 114 8.81 -11.70 -6.26
N SER A 115 9.96 -11.93 -5.65
CA SER A 115 11.23 -11.33 -6.06
C SER A 115 11.87 -12.09 -7.23
N PRO A 116 12.83 -11.49 -7.96
CA PRO A 116 13.51 -12.15 -9.09
C PRO A 116 14.24 -13.46 -8.73
N ASP A 117 14.60 -13.65 -7.46
CA ASP A 117 15.21 -14.90 -6.96
C ASP A 117 14.18 -15.99 -6.61
N GLY A 118 12.88 -15.73 -6.85
CA GLY A 118 11.78 -16.68 -6.67
C GLY A 118 11.14 -16.70 -5.29
N LYS A 119 11.69 -15.96 -4.33
CA LYS A 119 11.13 -15.86 -2.97
C LYS A 119 9.84 -15.05 -2.97
N VAL A 120 8.98 -15.33 -2.00
CA VAL A 120 7.68 -14.68 -1.86
C VAL A 120 7.57 -14.00 -0.50
N ARG A 121 7.13 -12.74 -0.50
CA ARG A 121 6.72 -11.99 0.69
C ARG A 121 5.25 -11.59 0.57
N THR A 122 4.45 -11.77 1.62
CA THR A 122 3.06 -11.31 1.63
C THR A 122 2.92 -9.91 2.21
N SER A 123 1.75 -9.30 2.00
CA SER A 123 1.37 -8.03 2.62
C SER A 123 1.28 -8.12 4.16
N SER A 124 1.15 -9.34 4.70
CA SER A 124 1.14 -9.64 6.13
C SER A 124 2.53 -9.97 6.71
N ASP A 125 3.60 -9.65 5.97
CA ASP A 125 5.00 -9.93 6.34
C ASP A 125 5.34 -11.43 6.55
N GLU A 126 4.61 -12.33 5.88
CA GLU A 126 5.02 -13.74 5.79
C GLU A 126 6.02 -13.94 4.65
N PHE A 127 6.97 -14.85 4.84
CA PHE A 127 8.05 -15.13 3.89
C PHE A 127 8.09 -16.61 3.51
N PHE A 128 8.30 -16.87 2.23
CA PHE A 128 8.40 -18.22 1.65
C PHE A 128 9.58 -18.27 0.68
N ASP A 129 10.27 -19.41 0.62
CA ASP A 129 11.43 -19.58 -0.26
C ASP A 129 11.03 -19.77 -1.72
N SER A 130 9.76 -20.09 -1.99
CA SER A 130 9.24 -20.25 -3.35
C SER A 130 7.73 -20.02 -3.47
N SER A 131 7.26 -19.84 -4.71
CA SER A 131 5.82 -19.81 -5.02
C SER A 131 5.10 -21.12 -4.69
N ASP A 132 5.78 -22.27 -4.74
CA ASP A 132 5.17 -23.56 -4.44
C ASP A 132 4.93 -23.74 -2.93
N GLU A 133 5.85 -23.27 -2.10
CA GLU A 133 5.65 -23.21 -0.64
C GLU A 133 4.49 -22.29 -0.27
N TYR A 134 4.42 -21.11 -0.89
CA TYR A 134 3.31 -20.19 -0.70
C TYR A 134 1.97 -20.82 -1.15
N ARG A 135 1.93 -21.49 -2.30
CA ARG A 135 0.73 -22.22 -2.77
C ARG A 135 0.32 -23.31 -1.78
N ALA A 136 1.27 -24.10 -1.26
CA ALA A 136 1.00 -25.15 -0.28
C ALA A 136 0.46 -24.58 1.04
N PHE A 137 0.98 -23.42 1.47
CA PHE A 137 0.45 -22.68 2.61
C PHE A 137 -1.01 -22.27 2.41
N LEU A 138 -1.34 -21.64 1.27
CA LEU A 138 -2.72 -21.27 0.95
C LEU A 138 -3.66 -22.48 0.88
N GLN A 139 -3.21 -23.59 0.27
CA GLN A 139 -4.00 -24.82 0.20
C GLN A 139 -4.31 -25.38 1.61
N LYS A 140 -3.34 -25.31 2.53
CA LYS A 140 -3.53 -25.72 3.92
C LYS A 140 -4.48 -24.78 4.67
N MET A 141 -4.42 -23.48 4.40
CA MET A 141 -5.35 -22.49 4.98
C MET A 141 -6.78 -22.75 4.49
N LYS A 142 -6.97 -23.03 3.19
CA LYS A 142 -8.24 -23.45 2.59
C LYS A 142 -8.83 -24.68 3.28
N GLY A 143 -8.04 -25.73 3.46
CA GLY A 143 -8.48 -26.98 4.11
C GLY A 143 -8.73 -26.90 5.62
N LYS A 144 -8.30 -25.82 6.29
CA LYS A 144 -8.59 -25.57 7.72
C LYS A 144 -9.84 -24.72 7.95
N ALA A 145 -10.36 -24.07 6.91
CA ALA A 145 -11.56 -23.23 6.98
C ALA A 145 -12.87 -24.02 6.76
N ALA A 146 -12.77 -25.35 6.57
CA ALA A 146 -13.88 -26.29 6.41
C ALA A 146 -14.28 -26.97 7.74
#